data_AF-A0A8T4MJU3-F1
#
_entry.id   AF-A0A8T4MJU3-F1
#
_cell.length_a   1.000
_cell.length_b   1.000
_cell.length_c   1.000
_cell.angle_alpha   90.00
_cell.angle_beta   90.00
_cell.angle_gamma   90.00
#
_symmetry.space_group_name_H-M   'P 1'
#
loop_
_entity.id
_entity.type
_entity.pdbx_description
1 polymer ?
#
loop_
_entity_poly.entity_id
_entity_poly.type
_entity_poly.pdbx_seq_one_letter_code
_entity_poly.pdbx_strand_id
1 'polypeptide(L)'
;MKFEIDVSGYDLFNDTYVICIAREDGEVIKGFKFNKDLVDSLISNWKNNKYRYEYNQFETKKGIFKVRIYSIILYYLFKSIEKPDFLSLTICRDFKGRTNEISQNLKHFLEINLEIKIGKPLFQRLSNSSHAHIYANMMRRDTKNQLKTYVSITLEDIEKFLKKRK
;
A
#
# COMPACT_ATOMS: atom_id res chain seq x y z
N MET A 1 -4.78 -17.28 6.62
CA MET A 1 -3.53 -17.20 5.81
C MET A 1 -2.58 -16.18 6.41
N LYS A 2 -1.27 -16.34 6.25
CA LYS A 2 -0.24 -15.40 6.72
C LYS A 2 0.39 -14.66 5.55
N PHE A 3 0.46 -13.35 5.64
CA PHE A 3 1.06 -12.48 4.64
C PHE A 3 2.08 -11.54 5.26
N GLU A 4 3.16 -11.33 4.52
CA GLU A 4 4.15 -10.30 4.75
C GLU A 4 3.91 -9.14 3.79
N ILE A 5 4.11 -7.92 4.28
CA ILE A 5 3.98 -6.68 3.50
C ILE A 5 5.29 -5.92 3.61
N ASP A 6 5.96 -5.72 2.48
CA ASP A 6 7.16 -4.90 2.41
C ASP A 6 7.02 -3.81 1.35
N VAL A 7 7.92 -2.84 1.44
CA VAL A 7 8.02 -1.73 0.52
C VAL A 7 9.47 -1.54 0.10
N SER A 8 9.68 -0.97 -1.09
CA SER A 8 11.01 -0.59 -1.53
C SER A 8 10.96 0.75 -2.23
N GLY A 9 11.81 1.68 -1.81
CA GLY A 9 11.80 3.07 -2.25
C GLY A 9 12.15 3.97 -1.08
N TYR A 10 12.36 5.26 -1.34
CA TYR A 10 12.65 6.23 -0.28
C TYR A 10 11.37 6.82 0.33
N ASP A 11 10.35 7.06 -0.50
CA ASP A 11 9.10 7.68 -0.10
C ASP A 11 7.96 7.24 -1.02
N LEU A 12 6.73 7.12 -0.51
CA LEU A 12 5.53 6.71 -1.27
C LEU A 12 5.28 7.60 -2.51
N PHE A 13 5.75 8.86 -2.50
CA PHE A 13 5.65 9.79 -3.63
C PHE A 13 6.92 9.84 -4.48
N ASN A 14 7.69 8.76 -4.48
CA ASN A 14 8.75 8.53 -5.44
C ASN A 14 8.20 7.65 -6.59
N ASP A 15 8.58 7.96 -7.83
CA ASP A 15 8.15 7.25 -9.04
C ASP A 15 8.72 5.83 -9.19
N THR A 16 9.50 5.37 -8.20
CA THR A 16 10.00 3.99 -8.10
C THR A 16 9.56 3.28 -6.83
N TYR A 17 8.70 3.89 -6.01
CA TYR A 17 8.21 3.26 -4.79
C TYR A 17 7.37 2.02 -5.11
N VAL A 18 7.60 0.95 -4.35
CA VAL A 18 6.92 -0.33 -4.51
C VAL A 18 6.27 -0.73 -3.20
N ILE A 19 5.08 -1.29 -3.30
CA ILE A 19 4.40 -2.00 -2.21
C ILE A 19 4.21 -3.45 -2.67
N CYS A 20 4.67 -4.41 -1.87
CA CYS A 20 4.58 -5.83 -2.15
C CYS A 20 3.87 -6.55 -1.00
N ILE A 21 2.93 -7.44 -1.33
CA ILE A 21 2.43 -8.46 -0.42
C ILE A 21 2.93 -9.83 -0.89
N ALA A 22 3.34 -10.67 0.04
CA ALA A 22 3.69 -12.05 -0.22
C ALA A 22 3.12 -12.96 0.85
N ARG A 23 2.62 -14.13 0.45
CA ARG A 23 2.31 -15.20 1.40
C ARG A 23 3.61 -15.77 1.95
N GLU A 24 3.59 -16.25 3.20
CA GLU A 24 4.79 -16.73 3.91
C GLU A 24 5.55 -17.84 3.15
N ASP A 25 4.86 -18.63 2.34
CA ASP A 25 5.41 -19.71 1.48
C ASP A 25 5.85 -19.24 0.08
N GLY A 26 5.63 -17.98 -0.27
CA GLY A 26 6.01 -17.41 -1.55
C GLY A 26 5.13 -17.76 -2.75
N GLU A 27 4.06 -18.56 -2.59
CA GLU A 27 3.21 -18.95 -3.73
C GLU A 27 2.36 -17.79 -4.27
N VAL A 28 1.96 -16.88 -3.38
CA VAL A 28 1.15 -15.71 -3.76
C VAL A 28 1.98 -14.46 -3.52
N ILE A 29 2.33 -13.78 -4.62
CA ILE A 29 3.05 -12.51 -4.61
C ILE A 29 2.28 -11.51 -5.46
N LYS A 30 1.95 -10.37 -4.87
CA LYS A 30 1.31 -9.25 -5.57
C LYS A 30 2.03 -7.96 -5.24
N GLY A 31 2.23 -7.14 -6.26
CA GLY A 31 2.95 -5.88 -6.12
C GLY A 31 2.24 -4.72 -6.81
N PHE A 32 2.52 -3.53 -6.32
CA PHE A 32 2.18 -2.29 -6.98
C PHE A 32 3.42 -1.41 -7.02
N LYS A 33 3.70 -0.84 -8.19
CA LYS A 33 4.79 0.10 -8.40
C LYS A 33 4.21 1.43 -8.83
N PHE A 34 4.56 2.47 -8.09
CA PHE A 34 4.24 3.83 -8.47
C PHE A 34 4.95 4.17 -9.78
N ASN A 35 4.33 5.03 -10.57
CA ASN A 35 4.96 5.64 -11.74
C ASN A 35 4.85 7.17 -11.61
N LYS A 36 5.62 7.87 -12.43
CA LYS A 36 5.71 9.34 -12.39
C LYS A 36 4.35 10.01 -12.60
N ASP A 37 3.62 9.60 -13.63
CA ASP A 37 2.34 10.24 -13.98
C ASP A 37 1.30 10.12 -12.86
N LEU A 38 1.24 8.97 -12.20
CA LEU A 38 0.36 8.74 -11.06
C LEU A 38 0.78 9.60 -9.86
N VAL A 39 2.07 9.63 -9.54
CA VAL A 39 2.61 10.42 -8.43
C VAL A 39 2.33 11.90 -8.66
N ASP A 40 2.65 12.41 -9.85
CA ASP A 40 2.44 13.82 -10.23
C ASP A 40 0.96 14.19 -10.14
N SER A 41 0.06 13.31 -10.62
CA SER A 41 -1.38 13.51 -10.54
C SER A 41 -1.89 13.55 -9.09
N LEU A 42 -1.48 12.59 -8.25
CA LEU A 42 -1.86 12.53 -6.84
C LEU A 42 -1.38 13.77 -6.08
N ILE A 43 -0.13 14.17 -6.27
CA ILE A 43 0.44 15.36 -5.64
C ILE A 43 -0.26 16.62 -6.11
N SER A 44 -0.48 16.77 -7.43
CA SER A 44 -1.15 17.94 -8.00
C SER A 44 -2.58 18.07 -7.47
N ASN A 45 -3.37 16.98 -7.52
CA ASN A 45 -4.74 16.97 -7.03
C ASN A 45 -4.80 17.24 -5.52
N TRP A 46 -3.83 16.72 -4.76
CA TRP A 46 -3.72 16.98 -3.34
C TRP A 46 -3.40 18.46 -3.05
N LYS A 47 -2.39 19.04 -3.70
CA LYS A 47 -2.02 20.47 -3.59
C LYS A 47 -3.16 21.42 -3.98
N ASN A 48 -4.01 21.00 -4.92
CA ASN A 48 -5.22 21.71 -5.33
C ASN A 48 -6.43 21.46 -4.38
N ASN A 49 -6.22 20.82 -3.23
CA ASN A 49 -7.26 20.54 -2.22
C ASN A 49 -8.47 19.76 -2.75
N LYS A 50 -8.29 18.91 -3.77
CA LYS A 50 -9.39 18.10 -4.33
C LYS A 50 -9.91 17.03 -3.37
N TYR A 51 -9.11 16.62 -2.39
CA TYR A 51 -9.45 15.57 -1.43
C TYR A 51 -9.76 16.14 -0.04
N ARG A 52 -10.55 15.41 0.75
CA ARG A 52 -10.79 15.70 2.18
C ARG A 52 -9.49 15.83 2.99
N TYR A 53 -8.45 15.11 2.58
CA TYR A 53 -7.11 15.22 3.13
C TYR A 53 -6.47 16.50 2.58
N GLU A 54 -6.84 17.66 3.12
CA GLU A 54 -6.36 18.94 2.57
C GLU A 54 -4.84 19.05 2.58
N TYR A 55 -4.32 19.74 1.57
CA TYR A 55 -2.94 20.16 1.58
C TYR A 55 -2.74 21.25 2.63
N ASN A 56 -1.79 21.03 3.52
CA ASN A 56 -1.26 22.08 4.37
C ASN A 56 0.25 21.87 4.53
N GLN A 57 0.95 22.90 5.02
CA GLN A 57 2.40 22.83 5.23
C GLN A 57 2.81 21.88 6.39
N PHE A 58 1.85 21.30 7.12
CA PHE A 58 2.14 20.43 8.26
C PHE A 58 2.37 18.99 7.80
N GLU A 59 3.55 18.46 8.12
CA GLU A 59 3.95 17.05 7.87
C GLU A 59 2.91 16.03 8.36
N THR A 60 2.12 16.37 9.36
CA THR A 60 1.06 15.50 9.89
C THR A 60 -0.03 15.15 8.86
N LYS A 61 -0.57 16.13 8.09
CA LYS A 61 -1.62 15.80 7.09
C LYS A 61 -1.04 15.07 5.89
N LYS A 62 0.21 15.38 5.51
CA LYS A 62 0.97 14.63 4.48
C LYS A 62 1.11 13.17 4.85
N GLY A 63 1.51 12.88 6.09
CA GLY A 63 1.63 11.52 6.60
C GLY A 63 0.30 10.77 6.56
N ILE A 64 -0.80 11.41 6.98
CA ILE A 64 -2.14 10.80 6.95
C ILE A 64 -2.57 10.47 5.51
N PHE A 65 -2.34 11.40 4.57
CA PHE A 65 -2.66 11.18 3.16
C PHE A 65 -1.87 10.01 2.56
N LYS A 66 -0.57 9.92 2.84
CA LYS A 66 0.27 8.79 2.43
C LYS A 66 -0.20 7.46 3.02
N VAL A 67 -0.50 7.41 4.32
CA VAL A 67 -1.05 6.20 4.97
C VAL A 67 -2.35 5.76 4.32
N ARG A 68 -3.21 6.71 3.94
CA ARG A 68 -4.47 6.42 3.25
C ARG A 68 -4.20 5.79 1.88
N ILE A 69 -3.33 6.39 1.05
CA ILE A 69 -2.96 5.84 -0.25
C ILE A 69 -2.34 4.45 -0.09
N TYR A 70 -1.36 4.30 0.80
CA TYR A 70 -0.74 3.01 1.11
C TYR A 70 -1.78 1.93 1.41
N SER A 71 -2.78 2.26 2.24
CA SER A 71 -3.83 1.33 2.64
C SER A 71 -4.83 1.04 1.50
N ILE A 72 -5.07 1.99 0.60
CA ILE A 72 -5.87 1.75 -0.62
C ILE A 72 -5.12 0.81 -1.57
N ILE A 73 -3.81 0.97 -1.73
CA ILE A 73 -3.02 0.03 -2.52
C ILE A 73 -3.10 -1.36 -1.92
N LEU A 74 -2.93 -1.51 -0.60
CA LEU A 74 -3.07 -2.82 0.06
C LEU A 74 -4.46 -3.43 -0.15
N TYR A 75 -5.53 -2.64 -0.09
CA TYR A 75 -6.88 -3.09 -0.43
C TYR A 75 -6.92 -3.74 -1.81
N TYR A 76 -6.39 -3.09 -2.84
CA TYR A 76 -6.40 -3.63 -4.20
C TYR A 76 -5.49 -4.84 -4.37
N LEU A 77 -4.34 -4.88 -3.69
CA LEU A 77 -3.47 -6.05 -3.69
C LEU A 77 -4.20 -7.27 -3.08
N PHE A 78 -4.86 -7.12 -1.94
CA PHE A 78 -5.64 -8.20 -1.32
C PHE A 78 -6.93 -8.53 -2.09
N LYS A 79 -7.53 -7.56 -2.78
CA LYS A 79 -8.66 -7.81 -3.69
C LYS A 79 -8.27 -8.68 -4.89
N SER A 80 -6.99 -8.68 -5.28
CA SER A 80 -6.47 -9.41 -6.44
C SER A 80 -6.10 -10.87 -6.17
N ILE A 81 -6.22 -11.33 -4.93
CA ILE A 81 -5.93 -12.71 -4.53
C ILE A 81 -7.24 -13.45 -4.20
N GLU A 82 -7.17 -14.77 -4.11
CA GLU A 82 -8.28 -15.57 -3.60
C GLU A 82 -8.66 -15.12 -2.19
N LYS A 83 -9.95 -14.81 -1.97
CA LYS A 83 -10.44 -14.22 -0.72
C LYS A 83 -10.25 -15.20 0.44
N PRO A 84 -9.39 -14.90 1.42
CA PRO A 84 -9.25 -15.70 2.62
C PRO A 84 -10.27 -15.26 3.69
N ASP A 85 -10.70 -16.18 4.54
CA ASP A 85 -11.56 -15.84 5.68
C ASP A 85 -10.83 -15.01 6.74
N PHE A 86 -9.53 -15.27 6.93
CA PHE A 86 -8.69 -14.63 7.94
C PHE A 86 -7.26 -14.37 7.45
N LEU A 87 -6.74 -13.18 7.74
CA LEU A 87 -5.36 -12.76 7.48
C LEU A 87 -4.59 -12.46 8.77
N SER A 88 -3.42 -13.07 8.89
CA SER A 88 -2.37 -12.64 9.81
C SER A 88 -1.33 -11.85 9.02
N LEU A 89 -1.04 -10.63 9.47
CA LEU A 89 -0.22 -9.68 8.71
C LEU A 89 1.05 -9.33 9.48
N THR A 90 2.20 -9.50 8.82
CA THR A 90 3.48 -8.92 9.24
C THR A 90 3.82 -7.78 8.30
N ILE A 91 3.98 -6.57 8.82
CA ILE A 91 4.13 -5.34 8.02
C ILE A 91 5.48 -4.68 8.31
N CYS A 92 6.22 -4.34 7.26
CA CYS A 92 7.45 -3.57 7.38
C CYS A 92 7.18 -2.18 8.01
N ARG A 93 8.05 -1.74 8.94
CA ARG A 93 7.91 -0.44 9.65
C ARG A 93 8.38 0.75 8.80
N ASP A 94 7.76 0.98 7.65
CA ASP A 94 8.15 2.10 6.78
C ASP A 94 7.52 3.44 7.23
N PHE A 95 6.31 3.41 7.80
CA PHE A 95 5.62 4.60 8.30
C PHE A 95 5.82 4.80 9.80
N LYS A 96 6.99 5.31 10.21
CA LYS A 96 7.32 5.54 11.63
C LYS A 96 6.23 6.38 12.33
N GLY A 97 5.71 5.86 13.44
CA GLY A 97 4.71 6.54 14.27
C GLY A 97 3.27 6.51 13.73
N ARG A 98 2.98 5.75 12.67
CA ARG A 98 1.65 5.69 12.02
C ARG A 98 1.00 4.30 12.00
N THR A 99 1.51 3.38 12.82
CA THR A 99 1.06 1.97 12.83
C THR A 99 -0.41 1.83 13.22
N ASN A 100 -0.90 2.71 14.10
CA ASN A 100 -2.30 2.73 14.51
C ASN A 100 -3.21 3.15 13.35
N GLU A 101 -2.86 4.23 12.64
CA GLU A 101 -3.60 4.70 11.48
C GLU A 101 -3.62 3.66 10.36
N ILE A 102 -2.50 2.97 10.11
CA ILE A 102 -2.45 1.84 9.16
C ILE A 102 -3.40 0.74 9.60
N SER A 103 -3.35 0.32 10.87
CA SER A 103 -4.20 -0.75 11.40
C SER A 103 -5.69 -0.42 11.26
N GLN A 104 -6.09 0.83 11.56
CA GLN A 104 -7.48 1.28 11.40
C GLN A 104 -7.92 1.30 9.93
N ASN A 105 -7.06 1.78 9.02
CA ASN A 105 -7.37 1.78 7.60
C ASN A 105 -7.47 0.35 7.04
N LEU A 106 -6.56 -0.56 7.43
CA LEU A 106 -6.63 -1.96 7.03
C LEU A 106 -7.89 -2.64 7.55
N LYS A 107 -8.29 -2.36 8.79
CA LYS A 107 -9.56 -2.87 9.34
C LYS A 107 -10.74 -2.43 8.47
N HIS A 108 -10.80 -1.14 8.12
CA HIS A 108 -11.84 -0.62 7.24
C HIS A 108 -11.80 -1.27 5.85
N PHE A 109 -10.64 -1.32 5.21
CA PHE A 109 -10.56 -1.82 3.83
C PHE A 109 -10.72 -3.33 3.71
N LEU A 110 -10.12 -4.11 4.60
CA LEU A 110 -10.09 -5.56 4.51
C LEU A 110 -11.33 -6.17 5.18
N GLU A 111 -11.68 -5.76 6.40
CA GLU A 111 -12.83 -6.35 7.10
C GLU A 111 -14.17 -5.79 6.59
N ILE A 112 -14.27 -4.50 6.32
CA ILE A 112 -15.56 -3.89 5.95
C ILE A 112 -15.80 -4.01 4.43
N ASN A 113 -14.79 -3.73 3.59
CA ASN A 113 -15.01 -3.69 2.15
C ASN A 113 -14.74 -5.02 1.42
N LEU A 114 -13.89 -5.88 1.98
CA LEU A 114 -13.61 -7.22 1.41
C LEU A 114 -14.17 -8.37 2.25
N GLU A 115 -14.66 -8.07 3.47
CA GLU A 115 -15.14 -9.07 4.43
C GLU A 115 -14.06 -10.12 4.80
N ILE A 116 -12.81 -9.69 4.81
CA ILE A 116 -11.66 -10.50 5.23
C ILE A 116 -11.29 -10.09 6.65
N LYS A 117 -11.42 -11.02 7.61
CA LYS A 117 -11.04 -10.73 9.01
C LYS A 117 -9.52 -10.59 9.10
N ILE A 118 -9.04 -9.62 9.89
CA ILE A 118 -7.59 -9.47 10.11
C ILE A 118 -7.25 -9.60 11.59
N GLY A 119 -6.14 -10.28 11.88
CA GLY A 119 -5.53 -10.23 13.19
C GLY A 119 -4.90 -8.86 13.46
N LYS A 120 -4.44 -8.63 14.70
CA LYS A 120 -3.61 -7.46 15.02
C LYS A 120 -2.32 -7.51 14.19
N PRO A 121 -2.04 -6.53 13.30
CA PRO A 121 -0.84 -6.60 12.48
C PRO A 121 0.45 -6.51 13.32
N LEU A 122 1.45 -7.31 12.97
CA LEU A 122 2.78 -7.28 13.55
C LEU A 122 3.66 -6.34 12.75
N PHE A 123 4.00 -5.18 13.32
CA PHE A 123 4.89 -4.23 12.68
C PHE A 123 6.34 -4.51 13.06
N GLN A 124 7.18 -4.90 12.11
CA GLN A 124 8.60 -5.19 12.35
C GLN A 124 9.46 -5.00 11.10
N ARG A 125 10.78 -5.05 11.26
CA ARG A 125 11.68 -5.21 10.11
C ARG A 125 11.57 -6.65 9.62
N LEU A 126 11.33 -6.85 8.33
CA LEU A 126 11.32 -8.19 7.73
C LEU A 126 12.75 -8.72 7.55
N SER A 127 12.90 -10.04 7.55
CA SER A 127 14.17 -10.69 7.24
C SER A 127 14.57 -10.41 5.79
N ASN A 128 15.87 -10.36 5.50
CA ASN A 128 16.36 -10.27 4.12
C ASN A 128 15.96 -11.51 3.27
N SER A 129 15.60 -12.62 3.92
CA SER A 129 15.09 -13.83 3.29
C SER A 129 13.57 -13.85 3.11
N SER A 130 12.84 -12.83 3.58
CA SER A 130 11.39 -12.71 3.40
C SER A 130 11.04 -12.61 1.92
N HIS A 131 10.01 -13.33 1.49
CA HIS A 131 9.52 -13.24 0.12
C HIS A 131 9.05 -11.82 -0.21
N ALA A 132 8.33 -11.15 0.71
CA ALA A 132 7.90 -9.77 0.49
C ALA A 132 9.10 -8.83 0.32
N HIS A 133 10.16 -9.02 1.11
CA HIS A 133 11.39 -8.23 1.00
C HIS A 133 12.12 -8.43 -0.34
N ILE A 134 12.34 -9.69 -0.71
CA ILE A 134 13.02 -10.06 -1.96
C ILE A 134 12.25 -9.48 -3.16
N TYR A 135 10.93 -9.69 -3.21
CA TYR A 135 10.12 -9.25 -4.33
C TYR A 135 9.91 -7.74 -4.37
N ALA A 136 9.80 -7.04 -3.24
CA ALA A 136 9.76 -5.58 -3.23
C ALA A 136 11.02 -4.98 -3.85
N ASN A 137 12.20 -5.52 -3.53
CA ASN A 137 13.48 -5.09 -4.12
C ASN A 137 13.57 -5.45 -5.61
N MET A 138 13.15 -6.66 -6.00
CA MET A 138 13.11 -7.07 -7.42
C MET A 138 12.21 -6.15 -8.25
N MET A 139 10.98 -5.89 -7.77
CA MET A 139 10.02 -5.01 -8.43
C MET A 139 10.53 -3.56 -8.55
N ARG A 140 11.27 -3.06 -7.55
CA ARG A 140 11.88 -1.73 -7.64
C ARG A 140 12.89 -1.66 -8.78
N ARG A 141 13.70 -2.72 -8.94
CA ARG A 141 14.72 -2.86 -9.99
C ARG A 141 14.15 -3.19 -11.37
N ASP A 142 12.91 -3.70 -11.44
CA ASP A 142 12.25 -3.97 -12.73
C ASP A 142 11.82 -2.67 -13.41
N THR A 143 12.67 -2.15 -14.29
CA THR A 143 12.42 -0.90 -15.02
C THR A 143 11.39 -1.06 -16.14
N LYS A 144 11.10 -2.30 -16.58
CA LYS A 144 10.18 -2.58 -17.67
C LYS A 144 8.78 -3.00 -17.19
N ASN A 145 8.59 -3.17 -15.88
CA ASN A 145 7.34 -3.60 -15.24
C ASN A 145 6.79 -4.91 -15.86
N GLN A 146 7.66 -5.90 -16.09
CA GLN A 146 7.34 -7.15 -16.78
C GLN A 146 6.98 -8.30 -15.83
N LEU A 147 7.11 -8.12 -14.51
CA LEU A 147 6.72 -9.14 -13.55
C LEU A 147 5.19 -9.39 -13.58
N LYS A 148 4.78 -10.65 -13.67
CA LYS A 148 3.37 -11.08 -13.64
C LYS A 148 2.65 -10.80 -12.30
N THR A 149 3.40 -10.38 -11.29
CA THR A 149 2.93 -10.13 -9.93
C THR A 149 2.31 -8.74 -9.78
N TYR A 150 2.45 -7.85 -10.77
CA TYR A 150 1.88 -6.51 -10.69
C TYR A 150 0.36 -6.51 -10.75
N VAL A 151 -0.24 -5.70 -9.88
CA VAL A 151 -1.66 -5.35 -9.92
C VAL A 151 -1.79 -3.97 -10.53
N SER A 152 -2.58 -3.87 -11.61
CA SER A 152 -2.89 -2.57 -12.21
C SER A 152 -3.87 -1.82 -11.31
N ILE A 153 -3.41 -0.69 -10.76
CA ILE A 153 -4.23 0.20 -9.93
C ILE A 153 -4.09 1.60 -10.53
N THR A 154 -5.22 2.17 -10.94
CA THR A 154 -5.26 3.48 -11.61
C THR A 154 -5.38 4.64 -10.60
N LEU A 155 -5.24 5.88 -11.08
CA LEU A 155 -5.57 7.05 -10.27
C LEU A 155 -7.03 7.02 -9.82
N GLU A 156 -7.94 6.65 -10.72
CA GLU A 156 -9.39 6.60 -10.47
C GLU A 156 -9.74 5.59 -9.37
N ASP A 157 -9.07 4.44 -9.38
CA ASP A 157 -9.16 3.43 -8.31
C ASP A 157 -8.79 3.99 -6.94
N ILE A 158 -7.69 4.76 -6.89
CA ILE A 158 -7.24 5.40 -5.65
C ILE A 158 -8.23 6.49 -5.22
N GLU A 159 -8.63 7.36 -6.16
CA GLU A 159 -9.52 8.49 -5.90
C GLU A 159 -10.91 8.08 -5.43
N LYS A 160 -11.40 6.90 -5.83
CA LYS A 160 -12.67 6.35 -5.34
C LYS A 160 -12.76 6.31 -3.82
N PHE A 161 -11.65 6.09 -3.13
CA PHE A 161 -11.57 6.02 -1.66
C PHE A 161 -11.06 7.30 -0.99
N LEU A 162 -10.61 8.27 -1.79
CA LEU A 162 -10.26 9.61 -1.35
C LEU A 162 -11.49 10.50 -1.52
N LYS A 163 -12.29 10.67 -0.45
CA LYS A 163 -13.48 11.52 -0.49
C LYS A 163 -13.15 12.88 -1.12
N LYS A 164 -13.79 13.20 -2.25
CA LYS A 164 -13.69 14.50 -2.91
C LYS A 164 -14.34 15.55 -2.01
N ARG A 165 -13.77 16.75 -2.00
CA ARG A 165 -14.42 17.90 -1.33
C ARG A 165 -15.69 18.23 -2.11
N LYS A 166 -16.80 18.44 -1.39
CA LYS A 166 -18.03 19.02 -1.97
C LYS A 166 -17.82 20.49 -2.25
#